data_AF-A0ABC9FBF4-F1
#
_entry.id   AF-A0ABC9FBF4-F1
#
_cell.length_a   1.000
_cell.length_b   1.000
_cell.length_c   1.000
_cell.angle_alpha   90.00
_cell.angle_beta   90.00
_cell.angle_gamma   90.00
#
_symmetry.space_group_name_H-M   'P 1'
#
loop_
_entity.id
_entity.type
_entity.pdbx_description
1 polymer ?
#
loop_
_entity_poly.entity_id
_entity_poly.type
_entity_poly.pdbx_seq_one_letter_code
_entity_poly.pdbx_strand_id
1 'polypeptide(L)'
;MDAGDGSPATSPLDAVAAAFKSRVVELQDLVLARSMFPATGVPDLKSVDASVTAMESQVQDIRRCLQEELDAIPKAKKLIERSLKQQEKLQHMLANLPSGMREDVFATHFEQSSSRMQPECFNFSSSVPEYNECELKIKEEPVAAPKKGRAPAPRWYISSEELDSLSSYMRGRLTLEKVNIAINEVASYADVNAHLVTCPKQKLSADVFDKALELRDIAATGAVKGKPFFLEVDIKGPGLKLDNTGKAILTVLRHLGRIHETRIGHHRVFLLSKQA
;
A
#
# COMPACT_ATOMS: atom_id res chain seq x y z
N MET A 1 -42.07 65.54 -17.30
CA MET A 1 -40.91 66.23 -16.68
C MET A 1 -41.47 66.86 -15.44
N ASP A 2 -41.24 66.32 -14.25
CA ASP A 2 -39.92 66.27 -13.63
C ASP A 2 -39.90 65.17 -12.55
N ALA A 3 -38.80 64.42 -12.46
CA ALA A 3 -38.58 63.38 -11.47
C ALA A 3 -37.81 64.00 -10.31
N GLY A 4 -38.52 64.34 -9.23
CA GLY A 4 -37.92 64.85 -7.99
C GLY A 4 -37.35 63.70 -7.16
N ASP A 5 -36.05 63.48 -7.28
CA ASP A 5 -35.22 62.65 -6.41
C ASP A 5 -35.20 63.22 -4.97
N GLY A 6 -36.14 62.75 -4.14
CA GLY A 6 -36.25 63.10 -2.73
C GLY A 6 -35.66 61.99 -1.87
N SER A 7 -34.34 61.80 -1.91
CA SER A 7 -33.66 60.94 -0.93
C SER A 7 -33.83 61.57 0.46
N PRO A 8 -34.45 60.89 1.45
CA PRO A 8 -34.58 61.45 2.78
C PRO A 8 -33.18 61.51 3.40
N ALA A 9 -32.64 62.72 3.55
CA ALA A 9 -31.43 62.95 4.32
C ALA A 9 -31.67 62.38 5.73
N THR A 10 -30.97 61.29 6.05
CA THR A 10 -31.00 60.68 7.38
C THR A 10 -30.71 61.77 8.40
N SER A 11 -31.62 61.96 9.36
CA SER A 11 -31.41 63.01 10.36
C SER A 11 -30.12 62.72 11.13
N PRO A 12 -29.37 63.73 11.58
CA PRO A 12 -28.14 63.52 12.36
C PRO A 12 -28.38 62.64 13.59
N LEU A 13 -29.59 62.70 14.16
CA LEU A 13 -30.02 61.87 15.28
C LEU A 13 -30.22 60.40 14.89
N ASP A 14 -30.79 60.12 13.72
CA ASP A 14 -30.96 58.76 13.21
C ASP A 14 -29.62 58.10 12.89
N ALA A 15 -28.66 58.88 12.37
CA ALA A 15 -27.29 58.41 12.15
C ALA A 15 -26.60 58.02 13.47
N VAL A 16 -26.76 58.82 14.52
CA VAL A 16 -26.23 58.51 15.86
C VAL A 16 -26.94 57.30 16.47
N ALA A 17 -28.26 57.19 16.32
CA ALA A 17 -29.03 56.05 16.81
C ALA A 17 -28.64 54.75 16.07
N ALA A 18 -28.39 54.82 14.77
CA ALA A 18 -27.89 53.70 13.99
C ALA A 18 -26.48 53.29 14.41
N ALA A 19 -25.57 54.26 14.59
CA ALA A 19 -24.21 54.01 15.08
C ALA A 19 -24.22 53.38 16.49
N PHE A 20 -25.09 53.86 17.38
CA PHE A 20 -25.24 53.30 18.72
C PHE A 20 -25.78 51.86 18.67
N LYS A 21 -26.82 51.59 17.86
CA LYS A 21 -27.34 50.23 17.65
C LYS A 21 -26.27 49.30 17.09
N SER A 22 -25.49 49.77 16.10
CA SER A 22 -24.34 49.03 15.57
C SER A 22 -23.36 48.68 16.68
N ARG A 23 -23.03 49.66 17.54
CA ARG A 23 -22.09 49.43 18.63
C ARG A 23 -22.64 48.48 19.70
N VAL A 24 -23.94 48.51 19.97
CA VAL A 24 -24.60 47.55 20.86
C VAL A 24 -24.54 46.13 20.29
N VAL A 25 -24.79 45.96 19.00
CA VAL A 25 -24.67 44.65 18.31
C VAL A 25 -23.23 44.15 18.37
N GLU A 26 -22.25 44.99 18.02
CA GLU A 26 -20.82 44.62 18.13
C GLU A 26 -20.45 44.20 19.56
N LEU A 27 -20.97 44.89 20.57
CA LEU A 27 -20.68 44.58 21.97
C LEU A 27 -21.36 43.26 22.41
N GLN A 28 -22.57 42.99 21.90
CA GLN A 28 -23.24 41.70 22.10
C GLN A 28 -22.45 40.56 21.45
N ASP A 29 -21.95 40.74 20.22
CA ASP A 29 -21.13 39.75 19.53
C ASP A 29 -19.83 39.46 20.27
N LEU A 30 -19.15 40.49 20.79
CA LEU A 30 -17.94 40.34 21.59
C LEU A 30 -18.20 39.61 22.92
N VAL A 31 -19.33 39.89 23.57
CA VAL A 31 -19.73 39.19 24.81
C VAL A 31 -20.05 37.72 24.51
N LEU A 32 -20.76 37.45 23.42
CA LEU A 32 -21.05 36.09 22.97
C LEU A 32 -19.74 35.33 22.66
N ALA A 33 -18.82 35.92 21.90
CA ALA A 33 -17.52 35.33 21.62
C ALA A 33 -16.72 35.03 22.89
N ARG A 34 -16.71 35.95 23.86
CA ARG A 34 -16.07 35.74 25.17
C ARG A 34 -16.74 34.64 25.99
N SER A 35 -18.07 34.50 25.89
CA SER A 35 -18.84 33.50 26.64
C SER A 35 -18.77 32.10 26.03
N MET A 36 -18.69 32.00 24.70
CA MET A 36 -18.53 30.73 23.97
C MET A 36 -17.12 30.16 24.11
N PHE A 37 -16.12 31.03 24.23
CA PHE A 37 -14.72 30.65 24.37
C PHE A 37 -14.13 31.23 25.67
N PRO A 38 -14.44 30.64 26.84
CA PRO A 38 -13.68 30.94 28.04
C PRO A 38 -12.19 30.63 27.79
N ALA A 39 -11.28 31.28 28.51
CA ALA A 39 -9.82 31.08 28.34
C ALA A 39 -9.39 29.60 28.39
N THR A 40 -10.23 28.73 28.99
CA THR A 40 -10.08 27.28 29.04
C THR A 40 -10.38 26.54 27.73
N GLY A 41 -11.14 27.12 26.78
CA GLY A 41 -11.49 26.50 25.49
C GLY A 41 -10.56 26.85 24.32
N VAL A 42 -9.64 27.81 24.51
CA VAL A 42 -8.57 28.14 23.55
C VAL A 42 -7.67 26.94 23.19
N PRO A 43 -7.23 26.07 24.12
CA PRO A 43 -6.45 24.88 23.76
C PRO A 43 -7.25 23.89 22.90
N ASP A 44 -8.54 23.70 23.16
CA ASP A 44 -9.39 22.80 22.38
C ASP A 44 -9.55 23.31 20.94
N LEU A 45 -9.76 24.62 20.77
CA LEU A 45 -9.78 25.26 19.45
C LEU A 45 -8.46 25.09 18.69
N LYS A 46 -7.32 25.24 19.37
CA LYS A 46 -6.00 24.98 18.76
C LYS A 46 -5.82 23.52 18.37
N SER A 47 -6.34 22.59 19.18
CA SER A 47 -6.33 21.17 18.85
C SER A 47 -7.18 20.87 17.61
N VAL A 48 -8.36 21.48 17.50
CA VAL A 48 -9.23 21.36 16.32
C VAL A 48 -8.56 21.95 15.09
N ASP A 49 -7.97 23.14 15.20
CA ASP A 49 -7.23 23.79 14.11
C ASP A 49 -6.07 22.94 13.60
N ALA A 50 -5.27 22.36 14.52
CA ALA A 50 -4.21 21.43 14.17
C ALA A 50 -4.74 20.17 13.47
N SER A 51 -5.87 19.61 13.95
CA SER A 51 -6.51 18.45 13.33
C SER A 51 -7.02 18.76 11.93
N VAL A 52 -7.65 19.92 11.72
CA VAL A 52 -8.15 20.36 10.41
C VAL A 52 -6.99 20.58 9.46
N THR A 53 -5.93 21.27 9.89
CA THR A 53 -4.72 21.49 9.08
C THR A 53 -4.06 20.17 8.67
N ALA A 54 -4.01 19.19 9.58
CA ALA A 54 -3.49 17.85 9.28
C ALA A 54 -4.35 17.12 8.24
N MET A 55 -5.68 17.17 8.38
CA MET A 55 -6.61 16.59 7.42
C MET A 55 -6.50 17.26 6.04
N GLU A 56 -6.37 18.58 5.98
CA GLU A 56 -6.18 19.32 4.74
C GLU A 56 -4.89 18.89 4.03
N SER A 57 -3.79 18.74 4.75
CA SER A 57 -2.54 18.21 4.21
C SER A 57 -2.73 16.80 3.65
N GLN A 58 -3.41 15.92 4.37
CA GLN A 58 -3.67 14.55 3.92
C GLN A 58 -4.51 14.52 2.63
N VAL A 59 -5.52 15.39 2.52
CA VAL A 59 -6.33 15.51 1.31
C VAL A 59 -5.50 16.04 0.13
N GLN A 60 -4.55 16.95 0.36
CA GLN A 60 -3.63 17.40 -0.68
C GLN A 60 -2.71 16.27 -1.16
N ASP A 61 -2.22 15.44 -0.24
CA ASP A 61 -1.40 14.27 -0.59
C ASP A 61 -2.17 13.24 -1.41
N ILE A 62 -3.42 12.94 -1.04
CA ILE A 62 -4.31 12.05 -1.81
C ILE A 62 -4.52 12.61 -3.23
N ARG A 63 -4.78 13.91 -3.34
CA ARG A 63 -4.98 14.57 -4.64
C ARG A 63 -3.75 14.47 -5.53
N ARG A 64 -2.55 14.63 -4.95
CA ARG A 64 -1.29 14.46 -5.67
C ARG A 64 -1.15 13.03 -6.20
N CYS A 65 -1.35 12.00 -5.35
CA CYS A 65 -1.30 10.60 -5.80
C CYS A 65 -2.32 10.32 -6.91
N LEU A 66 -3.57 10.77 -6.77
CA LEU A 66 -4.58 10.58 -7.80
C LEU A 66 -4.19 11.23 -9.14
N GLN A 67 -3.53 12.39 -9.10
CA GLN A 67 -3.04 13.04 -10.31
C GLN A 67 -1.90 12.23 -10.97
N GLU A 68 -0.96 11.72 -10.17
CA GLU A 68 0.12 10.85 -10.67
C GLU A 68 -0.43 9.58 -11.34
N GLU A 69 -1.46 8.97 -10.74
CA GLU A 69 -2.17 7.82 -11.30
C GLU A 69 -2.88 8.14 -12.61
N LEU A 70 -3.61 9.27 -12.66
CA LEU A 70 -4.25 9.73 -13.88
C LEU A 70 -3.24 9.95 -15.02
N ASP A 71 -2.05 10.48 -14.70
CA ASP A 71 -0.97 10.70 -15.67
C ASP A 71 -0.25 9.40 -16.07
N ALA A 72 -0.32 8.34 -15.25
CA ALA A 72 0.26 7.03 -15.53
C ALA A 72 -0.62 6.18 -16.47
N ILE A 73 -1.94 6.24 -16.32
CA ILE A 73 -2.92 5.51 -17.16
C ILE A 73 -2.66 5.64 -18.67
N PRO A 74 -2.47 6.84 -19.27
CA PRO A 74 -2.25 6.96 -20.71
C PRO A 74 -0.92 6.33 -21.15
N LYS A 75 0.09 6.31 -20.26
CA LYS A 75 1.38 5.64 -20.55
C LYS A 75 1.20 4.13 -20.60
N ALA A 76 0.45 3.57 -19.65
CA ALA A 76 0.09 2.15 -19.63
C ALA A 76 -0.72 1.74 -20.87
N LYS A 77 -1.73 2.53 -21.26
CA LYS A 77 -2.52 2.29 -22.48
C LYS A 77 -1.66 2.26 -23.75
N LYS A 78 -0.75 3.22 -23.91
CA LYS A 78 0.21 3.24 -25.03
C LYS A 78 1.13 2.03 -25.06
N LEU A 79 1.53 1.52 -23.89
CA LEU A 79 2.35 0.32 -23.78
C LEU A 79 1.59 -0.93 -24.23
N ILE A 80 0.34 -1.08 -23.79
CA ILE A 80 -0.54 -2.19 -24.21
C ILE A 80 -0.74 -2.17 -25.73
N GLU A 81 -1.03 -1.00 -26.31
CA GLU A 81 -1.19 -0.85 -27.76
C GLU A 81 0.05 -1.30 -28.54
N ARG A 82 1.25 -0.91 -28.06
CA ARG A 82 2.52 -1.34 -28.67
C ARG A 82 2.74 -2.84 -28.53
N SER A 83 2.42 -3.41 -27.38
CA SER A 83 2.53 -4.85 -27.12
C SER A 83 1.62 -5.66 -28.03
N LEU A 84 0.38 -5.20 -28.24
CA LEU A 84 -0.56 -5.84 -29.16
C LEU A 84 -0.05 -5.81 -30.60
N LYS A 85 0.45 -4.67 -31.07
CA LYS A 85 1.07 -4.56 -32.41
C LYS A 85 2.26 -5.50 -32.58
N GLN A 86 3.08 -5.67 -31.53
CA GLN A 86 4.19 -6.63 -31.56
C GLN A 86 3.69 -8.07 -31.61
N GLN A 87 2.67 -8.41 -30.83
CA GLN A 87 2.06 -9.73 -30.82
C GLN A 87 1.46 -10.07 -32.19
N GLU A 88 0.69 -9.16 -32.80
CA GLU A 88 0.14 -9.34 -34.16
C GLU A 88 1.26 -9.58 -35.18
N LYS A 89 2.36 -8.82 -35.10
CA LYS A 89 3.52 -9.02 -35.97
C LYS A 89 4.16 -10.39 -35.78
N LEU A 90 4.33 -10.84 -34.53
CA LEU A 90 4.87 -12.15 -34.21
C LEU A 90 3.95 -13.28 -34.70
N GLN A 91 2.65 -13.14 -34.51
CA GLN A 91 1.65 -14.09 -35.01
C GLN A 91 1.64 -14.15 -36.54
N HIS A 92 1.74 -13.00 -37.21
CA HIS A 92 1.87 -12.95 -38.66
C HIS A 92 3.17 -13.64 -39.13
N MET A 93 4.30 -13.39 -38.47
CA MET A 93 5.55 -14.08 -38.79
C MET A 93 5.40 -15.59 -38.60
N LEU A 94 4.83 -16.04 -37.48
CA LEU A 94 4.58 -17.45 -37.19
C LEU A 94 3.71 -18.10 -38.27
N ALA A 95 2.62 -17.44 -38.67
CA ALA A 95 1.73 -17.93 -39.71
C ALA A 95 2.45 -18.11 -41.06
N ASN A 96 3.42 -17.23 -41.37
CA ASN A 96 4.18 -17.22 -42.62
C ASN A 96 5.55 -17.91 -42.55
N LEU A 97 5.87 -18.62 -41.46
CA LEU A 97 7.11 -19.39 -41.39
C LEU A 97 7.08 -20.57 -42.38
N PRO A 98 8.12 -20.75 -43.20
CA PRO A 98 8.25 -21.89 -44.10
C PRO A 98 8.34 -23.20 -43.29
N SER A 99 7.82 -24.28 -43.86
CA SER A 99 7.64 -25.59 -43.20
C SER A 99 8.92 -26.19 -42.62
N GLY A 100 10.11 -25.83 -43.13
CA GLY A 100 11.41 -26.26 -42.58
C GLY A 100 11.93 -25.48 -41.37
N MET A 101 11.22 -24.44 -40.91
CA MET A 101 11.57 -23.63 -39.72
C MET A 101 10.49 -23.70 -38.62
N ARG A 102 9.42 -24.47 -38.83
CA ARG A 102 8.34 -24.63 -37.85
C ARG A 102 8.66 -25.63 -36.74
N GLU A 103 9.75 -26.39 -36.87
CA GLU A 103 10.19 -27.40 -35.91
C GLU A 103 11.51 -26.97 -35.23
N ASP A 104 11.56 -27.18 -33.91
CA ASP A 104 12.73 -27.11 -33.01
C ASP A 104 13.30 -25.77 -32.52
N VAL A 105 12.45 -24.86 -32.02
CA VAL A 105 12.90 -23.84 -31.04
C VAL A 105 12.22 -23.97 -29.66
N PHE A 106 11.16 -24.77 -29.54
CA PHE A 106 10.46 -24.99 -28.27
C PHE A 106 10.69 -26.38 -27.65
N ALA A 107 11.47 -27.26 -28.29
CA ALA A 107 11.58 -28.67 -27.92
C ALA A 107 12.90 -29.08 -27.22
N THR A 108 13.73 -28.15 -26.74
CA THR A 108 14.77 -28.48 -25.76
C THR A 108 14.74 -27.50 -24.57
N HIS A 109 14.39 -28.03 -23.40
CA HIS A 109 14.43 -27.39 -22.08
C HIS A 109 13.15 -26.72 -21.52
N PHE A 110 11.95 -27.24 -21.81
CA PHE A 110 10.82 -27.02 -20.89
C PHE A 110 9.72 -28.07 -20.99
N GLU A 111 10.01 -29.38 -20.96
CA GLU A 111 8.93 -30.38 -20.74
C GLU A 111 9.49 -31.67 -20.12
N GLN A 112 9.30 -31.78 -18.80
CA GLN A 112 8.94 -32.99 -18.05
C GLN A 112 8.45 -32.41 -16.71
N SER A 113 7.24 -32.56 -16.19
CA SER A 113 5.98 -33.26 -16.47
C SER A 113 5.07 -32.77 -15.30
N SER A 114 3.75 -32.75 -15.26
CA SER A 114 2.61 -33.19 -16.07
C SER A 114 1.36 -32.86 -15.24
N SER A 115 0.23 -32.55 -15.86
CA SER A 115 -1.13 -33.02 -15.52
C SER A 115 -2.20 -31.95 -15.78
N ARG A 116 -2.82 -31.97 -16.98
CA ARG A 116 -4.22 -32.44 -17.23
C ARG A 116 -5.25 -31.40 -16.74
N MET A 117 -6.04 -30.67 -17.54
CA MET A 117 -6.78 -30.95 -18.78
C MET A 117 -7.07 -29.60 -19.47
N GLN A 118 -7.13 -29.58 -20.80
CA GLN A 118 -7.85 -28.59 -21.61
C GLN A 118 -9.16 -29.24 -22.14
N PRO A 119 -10.00 -28.58 -22.97
CA PRO A 119 -10.61 -27.23 -22.88
C PRO A 119 -12.12 -27.27 -23.30
N GLU A 120 -12.94 -26.27 -22.98
CA GLU A 120 -14.11 -25.96 -23.84
C GLU A 120 -14.31 -24.45 -24.02
N CYS A 121 -14.67 -24.12 -25.25
CA CYS A 121 -14.63 -22.81 -25.89
C CYS A 121 -15.80 -21.88 -25.51
N PHE A 122 -15.52 -20.58 -25.70
CA PHE A 122 -16.42 -19.44 -25.91
C PHE A 122 -17.88 -19.73 -26.30
N ASN A 123 -18.84 -19.01 -25.68
CA ASN A 123 -19.65 -17.99 -26.38
C ASN A 123 -20.60 -17.18 -25.48
N PHE A 124 -20.96 -16.02 -26.03
CA PHE A 124 -21.54 -14.77 -25.54
C PHE A 124 -23.04 -14.79 -25.18
N SER A 125 -23.48 -14.03 -24.15
CA SER A 125 -24.54 -12.98 -24.23
C SER A 125 -25.41 -12.81 -22.96
N SER A 126 -25.41 -11.57 -22.44
CA SER A 126 -26.51 -10.76 -21.88
C SER A 126 -27.65 -11.39 -21.05
N SER A 127 -27.71 -11.06 -19.76
CA SER A 127 -28.89 -10.48 -19.09
C SER A 127 -28.56 -10.02 -17.66
N VAL A 128 -29.02 -8.80 -17.31
CA VAL A 128 -29.04 -8.22 -15.94
C VAL A 128 -30.53 -8.13 -15.54
N PRO A 129 -30.91 -8.48 -14.30
CA PRO A 129 -31.19 -7.48 -13.24
C PRO A 129 -30.59 -7.92 -11.87
N GLU A 130 -29.87 -7.09 -11.11
CA GLU A 130 -30.26 -5.95 -10.25
C GLU A 130 -30.62 -6.35 -8.79
N TYR A 131 -30.07 -5.59 -7.82
CA TYR A 131 -30.15 -5.59 -6.34
C TYR A 131 -29.15 -6.48 -5.54
N ASN A 132 -28.04 -5.95 -4.98
CA ASN A 132 -27.81 -5.14 -3.73
C ASN A 132 -27.67 -6.05 -2.48
N GLU A 133 -26.67 -6.03 -1.59
CA GLU A 133 -25.67 -5.07 -1.04
C GLU A 133 -24.37 -5.86 -0.67
N CYS A 134 -23.15 -5.44 -1.03
CA CYS A 134 -22.19 -4.51 -0.37
C CYS A 134 -21.43 -5.01 0.87
N GLU A 135 -20.14 -5.38 0.67
CA GLU A 135 -18.94 -4.98 1.46
C GLU A 135 -17.65 -5.48 0.75
N LEU A 136 -17.10 -4.74 -0.22
CA LEU A 136 -15.93 -3.83 -0.15
C LEU A 136 -14.62 -4.51 0.33
N LYS A 137 -13.83 -5.15 -0.55
CA LYS A 137 -12.69 -4.60 -1.34
C LYS A 137 -11.75 -3.65 -0.57
N ILE A 138 -10.58 -4.17 -0.16
CA ILE A 138 -9.33 -3.38 -0.09
C ILE A 138 -8.58 -3.59 -1.41
N LYS A 139 -8.22 -2.45 -1.99
CA LYS A 139 -7.76 -2.26 -3.36
C LYS A 139 -6.24 -2.35 -3.41
N GLU A 140 -5.78 -3.21 -4.31
CA GLU A 140 -4.41 -3.30 -4.82
C GLU A 140 -4.15 -2.17 -5.84
N GLU A 141 -2.85 -1.86 -5.99
CA GLU A 141 -2.15 -1.19 -7.11
C GLU A 141 -2.25 0.34 -7.33
N PRO A 142 -1.26 1.00 -7.99
CA PRO A 142 -0.24 0.42 -8.88
C PRO A 142 1.23 0.92 -8.78
N VAL A 143 2.01 0.21 -9.60
CA VAL A 143 3.46 0.18 -9.74
C VAL A 143 3.99 1.32 -10.62
N ALA A 144 4.88 2.14 -10.07
CA ALA A 144 5.90 2.85 -10.85
C ALA A 144 7.10 1.91 -11.05
N ALA A 145 7.38 1.51 -12.29
CA ALA A 145 8.52 0.65 -12.61
C ALA A 145 9.87 1.36 -12.32
N PRO A 146 10.82 0.66 -11.67
CA PRO A 146 12.19 0.71 -12.17
C PRO A 146 12.87 -0.68 -12.21
N LYS A 147 13.30 -1.03 -13.42
CA LYS A 147 14.57 -1.66 -13.81
C LYS A 147 15.18 -2.70 -12.84
N LYS A 148 15.13 -3.98 -13.26
CA LYS A 148 15.84 -5.14 -12.69
C LYS A 148 15.78 -5.21 -11.15
N GLY A 149 14.59 -4.96 -10.61
CA GLY A 149 14.28 -5.15 -9.19
C GLY A 149 13.84 -6.58 -8.95
N ARG A 150 14.52 -7.25 -8.05
CA ARG A 150 14.24 -8.58 -7.52
C ARG A 150 12.75 -8.78 -7.21
N ALA A 151 12.20 -9.96 -7.52
CA ALA A 151 10.79 -10.29 -7.33
C ALA A 151 10.33 -10.04 -5.87
N PRO A 152 9.07 -9.62 -5.65
CA PRO A 152 8.52 -9.38 -4.32
C PRO A 152 8.71 -10.61 -3.41
N ALA A 153 8.84 -10.35 -2.12
CA ALA A 153 9.02 -11.38 -1.11
C ALA A 153 7.88 -12.41 -1.23
N PRO A 154 8.21 -13.70 -1.43
CA PRO A 154 7.21 -14.73 -1.65
C PRO A 154 6.35 -14.95 -0.39
N ARG A 155 5.03 -14.97 -0.60
CA ARG A 155 4.01 -15.20 0.43
C ARG A 155 3.57 -16.66 0.37
N TRP A 156 4.33 -17.55 1.00
CA TRP A 156 4.01 -18.98 1.06
C TRP A 156 2.97 -19.25 2.14
N TYR A 157 1.71 -18.96 1.82
CA TYR A 157 0.58 -19.28 2.69
C TYR A 157 0.56 -20.76 3.06
N ILE A 158 0.03 -21.01 4.26
CA ILE A 158 -0.11 -22.35 4.82
C ILE A 158 -1.56 -22.79 4.62
N SER A 159 -1.77 -24.06 4.26
CA SER A 159 -3.10 -24.69 4.21
C SER A 159 -3.51 -25.23 5.59
N SER A 160 -4.81 -25.47 5.80
CA SER A 160 -5.28 -26.14 7.03
C SER A 160 -4.62 -27.50 7.23
N GLU A 161 -4.41 -28.25 6.14
CA GLU A 161 -3.78 -29.58 6.16
C GLU A 161 -2.30 -29.50 6.61
N GLU A 162 -1.55 -28.52 6.09
CA GLU A 162 -0.16 -28.29 6.50
C GLU A 162 -0.09 -27.92 7.99
N LEU A 163 -1.00 -27.08 8.47
CA LEU A 163 -1.06 -26.68 9.88
C LEU A 163 -1.47 -27.84 10.80
N ASP A 164 -2.39 -28.69 10.36
CA ASP A 164 -2.90 -29.84 11.13
C ASP A 164 -1.94 -31.03 11.11
N SER A 165 -1.05 -31.12 10.12
CA SER A 165 0.04 -32.10 10.08
C SER A 165 1.09 -31.88 11.18
N LEU A 166 1.17 -30.66 11.73
CA LEU A 166 2.09 -30.33 12.81
C LEU A 166 1.65 -30.98 14.12
N SER A 167 2.63 -31.32 14.97
CA SER A 167 2.32 -31.79 16.32
C SER A 167 1.45 -30.76 17.07
N SER A 168 0.47 -31.26 17.83
CA SER A 168 -0.43 -30.42 18.62
C SER A 168 0.31 -29.47 19.56
N TYR A 169 1.49 -29.89 20.04
CA TYR A 169 2.40 -29.09 20.84
C TYR A 169 2.91 -27.83 20.11
N MET A 170 3.29 -27.94 18.83
CA MET A 170 3.75 -26.78 18.05
C MET A 170 2.61 -25.87 17.60
N ARG A 171 1.47 -26.45 17.23
CA ARG A 171 0.27 -25.69 16.84
C ARG A 171 -0.25 -24.88 18.02
N GLY A 172 -0.26 -25.47 19.22
CA GLY A 172 -0.77 -24.83 20.43
C GLY A 172 -2.21 -24.33 20.21
N ARG A 173 -2.42 -23.02 20.39
CA ARG A 173 -3.71 -22.32 20.15
C ARG A 173 -3.69 -21.45 18.89
N LEU A 174 -2.76 -21.70 17.95
CA LEU A 174 -2.65 -20.94 16.71
C LEU A 174 -3.76 -21.32 15.75
N THR A 175 -4.39 -20.30 15.16
CA THR A 175 -5.35 -20.46 14.07
C THR A 175 -4.65 -20.21 12.74
N LEU A 176 -5.14 -20.85 11.68
CA LEU A 176 -4.63 -20.69 10.31
C LEU A 176 -4.55 -19.22 9.90
N GLU A 177 -5.59 -18.46 10.24
CA GLU A 177 -5.69 -17.03 9.96
C GLU A 177 -4.55 -16.24 10.59
N LYS A 178 -4.23 -16.48 11.88
CA LYS A 178 -3.12 -15.78 12.54
C LYS A 178 -1.77 -16.07 11.90
N VAL A 179 -1.54 -17.31 11.47
CA VAL A 179 -0.29 -17.69 10.80
C VAL A 179 -0.20 -17.04 9.41
N ASN A 180 -1.29 -17.03 8.64
CA ASN A 180 -1.31 -16.41 7.31
C ASN A 180 -1.24 -14.88 7.35
N ILE A 181 -1.83 -14.23 8.37
CA ILE A 181 -1.62 -12.79 8.62
C ILE A 181 -0.14 -12.51 8.92
N ALA A 182 0.49 -13.32 9.77
CA ALA A 182 1.91 -13.16 10.07
C ALA A 182 2.81 -13.37 8.84
N ILE A 183 2.47 -14.28 7.92
CA ILE A 183 3.18 -14.45 6.64
C ILE A 183 3.14 -13.15 5.81
N ASN A 184 1.99 -12.48 5.77
CA ASN A 184 1.86 -11.20 5.07
C ASN A 184 2.74 -10.11 5.66
N GLU A 185 2.80 -10.03 6.99
CA GLU A 185 3.67 -9.08 7.68
C GLU A 185 5.15 -9.39 7.45
N VAL A 186 5.56 -10.66 7.53
CA VAL A 186 6.92 -11.11 7.24
C VAL A 186 7.35 -10.74 5.83
N ALA A 187 6.49 -10.98 4.84
CA ALA A 187 6.76 -10.60 3.46
C ALA A 187 6.88 -9.08 3.31
N SER A 188 6.00 -8.31 3.97
CA SER A 188 6.06 -6.85 3.97
C SER A 188 7.38 -6.31 4.55
N TYR A 189 7.85 -6.85 5.67
CA TYR A 189 9.15 -6.46 6.25
C TYR A 189 10.31 -6.77 5.31
N ALA A 190 10.27 -7.93 4.66
CA ALA A 190 11.29 -8.30 3.69
C ALA A 190 11.27 -7.41 2.44
N ASP A 191 10.09 -7.01 1.96
CA ASP A 191 9.91 -6.09 0.83
C ASP A 191 10.47 -4.69 1.17
N VAL A 192 10.15 -4.15 2.34
CA VAL A 192 10.66 -2.86 2.81
C VAL A 192 12.19 -2.90 2.91
N ASN A 193 12.76 -3.94 3.52
CA ASN A 193 14.20 -4.05 3.64
C ASN A 193 14.91 -4.25 2.30
N ALA A 194 14.35 -5.07 1.40
CA ALA A 194 14.87 -5.24 0.05
C ALA A 194 14.86 -3.92 -0.73
N HIS A 195 13.80 -3.12 -0.56
CA HIS A 195 13.70 -1.78 -1.12
C HIS A 195 14.77 -0.84 -0.54
N LEU A 196 14.97 -0.83 0.78
CA LEU A 196 16.00 -0.01 1.43
C LEU A 196 17.42 -0.37 0.99
N VAL A 197 17.71 -1.66 0.81
CA VAL A 197 19.01 -2.12 0.30
C VAL A 197 19.26 -1.67 -1.14
N THR A 198 18.20 -1.55 -1.95
CA THR A 198 18.28 -1.17 -3.38
C THR A 198 18.20 0.35 -3.59
N CYS A 199 17.63 1.11 -2.65
CA CYS A 199 17.38 2.53 -2.80
C CYS A 199 18.66 3.38 -2.85
N PRO A 200 18.74 4.35 -3.78
CA PRO A 200 19.86 5.28 -3.83
C PRO A 200 19.80 6.31 -2.69
N LYS A 201 20.98 6.75 -2.22
CA LYS A 201 21.17 7.65 -1.06
C LYS A 201 20.37 8.96 -1.12
N GLN A 202 20.06 9.44 -2.33
CA GLN A 202 19.40 10.72 -2.57
C GLN A 202 17.90 10.75 -2.20
N LYS A 203 17.29 9.60 -1.91
CA LYS A 203 15.84 9.47 -1.66
C LYS A 203 15.46 9.15 -0.22
N LEU A 204 16.43 9.07 0.70
CA LEU A 204 16.21 8.60 2.06
C LEU A 204 16.43 9.74 3.07
N SER A 205 15.60 9.83 4.11
CA SER A 205 15.85 10.68 5.28
C SER A 205 17.04 10.15 6.09
N ALA A 206 17.62 10.96 6.98
CA ALA A 206 18.81 10.60 7.75
C ALA A 206 18.65 9.26 8.52
N ASP A 207 17.57 9.11 9.28
CA ASP A 207 17.31 7.89 10.07
C ASP A 207 17.11 6.64 9.19
N VAL A 208 16.47 6.81 8.03
CA VAL A 208 16.23 5.72 7.08
C VAL A 208 17.52 5.36 6.33
N PHE A 209 18.40 6.34 6.14
CA PHE A 209 19.69 6.16 5.49
C PHE A 209 20.65 5.33 6.34
N ASP A 210 20.74 5.60 7.64
CA ASP A 210 21.56 4.84 8.59
C ASP A 210 21.10 3.38 8.64
N LYS A 211 19.79 3.15 8.79
CA LYS A 211 19.20 1.81 8.71
C LYS A 211 19.50 1.12 7.37
N ALA A 212 19.40 1.85 6.25
CA ALA A 212 19.71 1.29 4.94
C ALA A 212 21.21 0.96 4.77
N LEU A 213 22.11 1.63 5.49
CA LEU A 213 23.53 1.31 5.50
C LEU A 213 23.79 0.00 6.26
N GLU A 214 23.23 -0.13 7.46
CA GLU A 214 23.31 -1.38 8.25
C GLU A 214 22.73 -2.56 7.47
N LEU A 215 21.57 -2.39 6.84
CA LEU A 215 20.95 -3.42 6.01
C LEU A 215 21.81 -3.81 4.79
N ARG A 216 22.56 -2.86 4.21
CA ARG A 216 23.49 -3.13 3.09
C ARG A 216 24.70 -3.94 3.55
N ASP A 217 25.25 -3.66 4.72
CA ASP A 217 26.36 -4.43 5.31
C ASP A 217 25.92 -5.86 5.65
N ILE A 218 24.72 -6.01 6.21
CA ILE A 218 24.10 -7.32 6.44
C ILE A 218 23.90 -8.04 5.10
N ALA A 219 23.29 -7.39 4.10
CA ALA A 219 23.03 -7.97 2.78
C ALA A 219 24.30 -8.37 1.99
N ALA A 220 25.44 -7.73 2.29
CA ALA A 220 26.74 -8.09 1.71
C ALA A 220 27.28 -9.43 2.24
N THR A 221 26.79 -9.89 3.39
CA THR A 221 27.16 -11.18 3.98
C THR A 221 26.64 -12.34 3.12
N GLY A 222 27.52 -13.29 2.78
CA GLY A 222 27.22 -14.37 1.83
C GLY A 222 26.00 -15.23 2.18
N ALA A 223 25.65 -15.38 3.45
CA ALA A 223 24.49 -16.16 3.91
C ALA A 223 23.13 -15.56 3.50
N VAL A 224 23.06 -14.24 3.38
CA VAL A 224 21.81 -13.49 3.14
C VAL A 224 21.79 -12.78 1.77
N LYS A 225 22.93 -12.77 1.07
CA LYS A 225 23.09 -12.16 -0.24
C LYS A 225 22.09 -12.76 -1.24
N GLY A 226 21.24 -11.89 -1.80
CA GLY A 226 20.26 -12.30 -2.81
C GLY A 226 18.99 -13.00 -2.26
N LYS A 227 18.82 -13.10 -0.93
CA LYS A 227 17.61 -13.68 -0.29
C LYS A 227 16.78 -12.65 0.49
N PRO A 228 15.44 -12.65 0.41
CA PRO A 228 14.62 -11.66 1.11
C PRO A 228 14.77 -11.90 2.60
N PHE A 229 15.02 -10.85 3.38
CA PHE A 229 15.28 -10.98 4.80
C PHE A 229 14.68 -9.83 5.60
N PHE A 230 14.41 -10.11 6.86
CA PHE A 230 13.97 -9.12 7.84
C PHE A 230 14.71 -9.32 9.16
N LEU A 231 14.80 -8.26 9.97
CA LEU A 231 15.47 -8.29 11.26
C LEU A 231 14.45 -8.48 12.38
N GLU A 232 14.91 -8.97 13.53
CA GLU A 232 14.08 -9.03 14.74
C GLU A 232 13.53 -7.65 15.14
N VAL A 233 14.29 -6.58 14.91
CA VAL A 233 13.88 -5.20 15.20
C VAL A 233 12.77 -4.67 14.28
N ASP A 234 12.52 -5.34 13.14
CA ASP A 234 11.45 -4.97 12.20
C ASP A 234 10.09 -5.50 12.63
N ILE A 235 10.06 -6.49 13.54
CA ILE A 235 8.84 -7.14 14.02
C ILE A 235 8.09 -6.20 14.97
N LYS A 236 7.15 -5.43 14.42
CA LYS A 236 6.35 -4.43 15.16
C LYS A 236 4.84 -4.49 14.85
N GLY A 237 4.40 -5.47 14.06
CA GLY A 237 3.06 -5.54 13.50
C GLY A 237 2.02 -6.08 14.48
N PRO A 238 0.73 -5.81 14.24
CA PRO A 238 -0.35 -6.40 15.02
C PRO A 238 -0.46 -7.93 14.85
N GLY A 239 -0.11 -8.46 13.67
CA GLY A 239 -0.18 -9.88 13.31
C GLY A 239 1.03 -10.71 13.74
N LEU A 240 2.20 -10.10 13.88
CA LEU A 240 3.44 -10.72 14.32
C LEU A 240 4.15 -9.85 15.36
N LYS A 241 4.17 -10.34 16.61
CA LYS A 241 4.86 -9.73 17.76
C LYS A 241 5.82 -10.72 18.40
N LEU A 242 6.81 -10.26 19.14
CA LEU A 242 7.74 -11.13 19.87
C LEU A 242 7.19 -11.62 21.23
N ASP A 243 5.87 -11.80 21.30
CA ASP A 243 5.19 -12.42 22.44
C ASP A 243 5.22 -13.95 22.35
N ASN A 244 4.59 -14.63 23.30
CA ASN A 244 4.51 -16.10 23.28
C ASN A 244 3.83 -16.62 22.00
N THR A 245 2.82 -15.90 21.51
CA THR A 245 2.09 -16.27 20.29
C THR A 245 2.97 -16.14 19.06
N GLY A 246 3.64 -15.01 18.85
CA GLY A 246 4.48 -14.84 17.67
C GLY A 246 5.76 -15.67 17.72
N LYS A 247 6.31 -15.99 18.91
CA LYS A 247 7.36 -17.01 19.04
C LYS A 247 6.89 -18.39 18.57
N ALA A 248 5.66 -18.77 18.89
CA ALA A 248 5.07 -20.01 18.38
C ALA A 248 4.88 -19.96 16.85
N ILE A 249 4.42 -18.82 16.31
CA ILE A 249 4.29 -18.61 14.85
C ILE A 249 5.65 -18.76 14.16
N LEU A 250 6.70 -18.09 14.65
CA LEU A 250 8.05 -18.21 14.09
C LEU A 250 8.58 -19.65 14.15
N THR A 251 8.22 -20.39 15.21
CA THR A 251 8.57 -21.82 15.35
C THR A 251 7.89 -22.66 14.27
N VAL A 252 6.60 -22.43 14.04
CA VAL A 252 5.82 -23.09 12.98
C VAL A 252 6.39 -22.76 11.60
N LEU A 253 6.61 -21.47 11.30
CA LEU A 253 7.16 -21.02 10.02
C LEU A 253 8.56 -21.60 9.76
N ARG A 254 9.37 -21.75 10.80
CA ARG A 254 10.69 -22.40 10.71
C ARG A 254 10.57 -23.89 10.43
N HIS A 255 9.64 -24.58 11.08
CA HIS A 255 9.44 -26.02 10.88
C HIS A 255 8.93 -26.34 9.47
N LEU A 256 8.05 -25.49 8.93
CA LEU A 256 7.56 -25.57 7.55
C LEU A 256 8.58 -25.04 6.52
N GLY A 257 9.80 -24.71 6.96
CA GLY A 257 10.89 -24.26 6.11
C GLY A 257 10.67 -22.92 5.40
N ARG A 258 9.67 -22.13 5.82
CA ARG A 258 9.34 -20.83 5.22
C ARG A 258 10.35 -19.75 5.61
N ILE A 259 10.91 -19.87 6.82
CA ILE A 259 11.93 -18.96 7.35
C ILE A 259 13.14 -19.70 7.92
N HIS A 260 14.32 -19.10 7.78
CA HIS A 260 15.56 -19.54 8.41
C HIS A 260 16.15 -18.43 9.27
N GLU A 261 16.62 -18.78 10.46
CA GLU A 261 17.26 -17.82 11.37
C GLU A 261 18.78 -17.87 11.22
N THR A 262 19.43 -16.71 11.12
CA THR A 262 20.89 -16.58 11.12
C THR A 262 21.30 -15.36 11.93
N ARG A 263 22.40 -15.45 12.67
CA ARG A 263 22.96 -14.31 13.42
C ARG A 263 24.11 -13.70 12.62
N ILE A 264 24.03 -12.40 12.37
CA ILE A 264 25.05 -11.61 11.69
C ILE A 264 25.42 -10.45 12.61
N GLY A 265 26.61 -10.53 13.21
CA GLY A 265 27.03 -9.59 14.26
C GLY A 265 26.07 -9.64 15.46
N HIS A 266 25.51 -8.48 15.80
CA HIS A 266 24.51 -8.34 16.86
C HIS A 266 23.05 -8.48 16.36
N HIS A 267 22.85 -8.61 15.04
CA HIS A 267 21.53 -8.70 14.46
C HIS A 267 21.08 -10.16 14.29
N ARG A 268 19.86 -10.40 14.72
CA ARG A 268 19.13 -11.64 14.45
C ARG A 268 18.35 -11.46 13.15
N VAL A 269 18.73 -12.22 12.13
CA VAL A 269 18.23 -12.09 10.76
C VAL A 269 17.38 -13.31 10.41
N PHE A 270 16.20 -13.05 9.84
CA PHE A 270 15.30 -14.08 9.33
C PHE A 270 15.27 -14.03 7.82
N LEU A 271 15.59 -15.16 7.19
CA LEU A 271 15.65 -15.37 5.74
C LEU A 271 14.39 -16.07 5.25
N LEU A 272 13.75 -15.51 4.23
CA LEU A 272 12.66 -16.18 3.53
C LEU A 272 13.24 -17.13 2.48
N SER A 273 12.83 -18.40 2.54
CA SER A 273 13.24 -19.42 1.57
C SER A 273 12.10 -20.39 1.30
N LYS A 274 11.99 -20.84 0.04
CA LYS A 274 11.15 -21.99 -0.28
C LYS A 274 11.96 -23.24 0.04
N GLN A 275 11.43 -24.12 0.87
CA GLN A 275 11.97 -25.48 0.98
C GLN A 275 11.73 -26.18 -0.37
N ALA A 276 12.78 -26.76 -0.94
CA ALA A 276 12.71 -27.56 -2.16
C ALA A 276 11.98 -28.88 -1.89
#